data_AF-A0A836Z292-F1
#
_entry.id   AF-A0A836Z292-F1
#
_cell.length_a   1.000
_cell.length_b   1.000
_cell.length_c   1.000
_cell.angle_alpha   90.00
_cell.angle_beta   90.00
_cell.angle_gamma   90.00
#
_symmetry.space_group_name_H-M   'P 1'
#
loop_
_entity.id
_entity.type
_entity.pdbx_description
1 polymer ?
#
loop_
_entity_poly.entity_id
_entity_poly.type
_entity_poly.pdbx_seq_one_letter_code
_entity_poly.pdbx_strand_id
1 'polypeptide(L)'
;MSSQTANRAIKLLVGGKYKDRLTAHGLRSIASTYLNEQLINYDVIEACLSHIIADQTRKAYNRSDYFEQRIEVMQQWGDYVERCSIKSTL
;
A
#
# COMPACT_ATOMS: atom_id res chain seq x y z
N MET A 1 -2.17 -6.23 15.56
CA MET A 1 -2.82 -4.91 15.70
C MET A 1 -4.23 -4.97 15.11
N SER A 2 -5.22 -4.39 15.78
CA SER A 2 -6.59 -4.34 15.24
C SER A 2 -6.74 -3.23 14.20
N SER A 3 -7.58 -3.42 13.18
CA SER A 3 -7.83 -2.41 12.12
C SER A 3 -8.35 -1.09 12.70
N GLN A 4 -9.04 -1.17 13.83
CA GLN A 4 -9.56 -0.04 14.60
C GLN A 4 -8.44 0.82 15.18
N THR A 5 -7.30 0.24 15.54
CA THR A 5 -6.14 0.96 16.08
C THR A 5 -5.50 1.84 15.01
N ALA A 6 -5.25 1.29 13.82
CA ALA A 6 -4.67 2.02 12.69
C ALA A 6 -5.61 3.14 12.19
N ASN A 7 -6.91 2.84 12.07
CA ASN A 7 -7.90 3.84 11.67
C ASN A 7 -8.04 4.96 12.69
N ARG A 8 -7.95 4.66 14.00
CA ARG A 8 -7.98 5.68 15.04
C ARG A 8 -6.76 6.59 14.97
N ALA A 9 -5.57 6.05 14.74
CA ALA A 9 -4.37 6.85 14.55
C ALA A 9 -4.53 7.82 13.37
N ILE A 10 -5.00 7.34 12.21
CA ILE A 10 -5.25 8.17 11.02
C ILE A 10 -6.25 9.30 11.32
N LYS A 11 -7.32 8.99 12.07
CA LYS A 11 -8.31 10.00 12.48
C LYS A 11 -7.76 11.08 13.40
N LEU A 12 -6.65 10.85 14.09
CA LEU A 12 -6.04 11.83 15.01
C LEU A 12 -4.94 12.66 14.33
N LEU A 13 -4.43 12.22 13.18
CA LEU A 13 -3.40 12.95 12.44
C LEU A 13 -3.90 14.34 12.03
N VAL A 14 -2.98 15.32 12.09
CA VAL A 14 -3.20 16.72 11.69
C VAL A 14 -4.50 17.29 12.28
N GLY A 15 -4.69 17.12 13.60
CA GLY A 15 -5.84 17.67 14.32
C GLY A 15 -7.20 17.13 13.86
N GLY A 16 -7.25 15.94 13.25
CA GLY A 16 -8.49 15.33 12.78
C GLY A 16 -8.84 15.61 11.32
N LYS A 17 -7.94 16.23 10.55
CA LYS A 17 -8.14 16.58 9.13
C LYS A 17 -8.59 15.39 8.26
N TYR A 18 -8.18 14.17 8.60
CA TYR A 18 -8.45 12.96 7.83
C TYR A 18 -9.63 12.13 8.35
N LYS A 19 -10.31 12.61 9.40
CA LYS A 19 -11.52 11.95 9.90
C LYS A 19 -12.56 11.85 8.78
N ASP A 20 -13.08 10.63 8.58
CA ASP A 20 -14.08 10.28 7.55
C ASP A 20 -13.65 10.56 6.10
N ARG A 21 -12.36 10.85 5.87
CA ARG A 21 -11.76 11.08 4.54
C ARG A 21 -10.73 10.03 4.18
N LEU A 22 -10.05 9.44 5.17
CA LEU A 22 -9.01 8.46 4.95
C LEU A 22 -9.11 7.32 5.97
N THR A 23 -8.82 6.11 5.51
CA THR A 23 -8.74 4.91 6.34
C THR A 23 -7.49 4.11 5.99
N ALA A 24 -7.11 3.17 6.84
CA ALA A 24 -6.02 2.23 6.57
C ALA A 24 -6.29 1.36 5.34
N HIS A 25 -7.57 1.10 4.99
CA HIS A 25 -7.91 0.43 3.75
C HIS A 25 -7.73 1.37 2.55
N GLY A 26 -8.19 2.62 2.65
CA GLY A 26 -8.00 3.63 1.61
C GLY A 26 -6.53 3.89 1.28
N LEU A 27 -5.64 3.86 2.28
CA LEU A 27 -4.19 3.93 2.05
C LEU A 27 -3.66 2.78 1.18
N ARG A 28 -4.17 1.56 1.37
CA ARG A 28 -3.80 0.41 0.51
C ARG A 28 -4.32 0.59 -0.91
N SER A 29 -5.53 1.12 -1.07
CA SER A 29 -6.09 1.43 -2.39
C SER A 29 -5.23 2.44 -3.14
N ILE A 30 -4.79 3.52 -2.48
CA ILE A 30 -3.91 4.53 -3.08
C ILE A 30 -2.58 3.89 -3.51
N ALA A 31 -1.95 3.10 -2.65
CA ALA A 31 -0.69 2.42 -2.97
C ALA A 31 -0.85 1.44 -4.14
N SER A 32 -1.94 0.65 -4.14
CA SER A 32 -2.24 -0.29 -5.24
C SER A 32 -2.41 0.44 -6.57
N THR A 33 -3.19 1.52 -6.61
CA THR A 33 -3.40 2.32 -7.84
C THR A 33 -2.08 2.84 -8.38
N TYR A 34 -1.27 3.52 -7.55
CA TYR A 34 0.01 4.07 -7.99
C TYR A 34 0.95 2.98 -8.52
N LEU A 35 1.09 1.84 -7.83
CA LEU A 35 1.99 0.77 -8.24
C LEU A 35 1.53 0.08 -9.53
N ASN A 36 0.22 -0.03 -9.75
CA ASN A 36 -0.32 -0.51 -11.03
C ASN A 36 -0.03 0.48 -12.17
N GLU A 37 -0.10 1.79 -11.92
CA GLU A 37 0.28 2.82 -12.91
C GLU A 37 1.77 2.78 -13.25
N GLN A 38 2.63 2.30 -12.35
CA GLN A 38 4.05 2.04 -12.62
C GLN A 38 4.30 0.72 -13.36
N LEU A 39 3.24 -0.01 -13.75
CA LEU A 39 3.30 -1.30 -14.45
C LEU A 39 4.07 -2.38 -13.68
N ILE A 40 4.07 -2.31 -12.34
CA ILE A 40 4.65 -3.32 -11.47
C ILE A 40 3.83 -4.61 -11.56
N ASN A 41 4.50 -5.76 -11.46
CA ASN A 41 3.85 -7.06 -11.45
C ASN A 41 2.78 -7.13 -10.35
N TYR A 42 1.55 -7.42 -10.77
CA TYR A 42 0.37 -7.54 -9.89
C TYR A 42 0.61 -8.45 -8.68
N ASP A 43 1.25 -9.61 -8.85
CA ASP A 43 1.47 -10.56 -7.76
C ASP A 43 2.43 -9.98 -6.70
N VAL A 44 3.38 -9.14 -7.09
CA VAL A 44 4.30 -8.44 -6.18
C VAL A 44 3.56 -7.33 -5.41
N ILE A 45 2.66 -6.60 -6.06
CA ILE A 45 1.81 -5.58 -5.42
C ILE A 45 0.94 -6.24 -4.35
N GLU A 46 0.24 -7.33 -4.69
CA GLU A 46 -0.62 -8.04 -3.75
C GLU A 46 0.16 -8.63 -2.57
N ALA A 47 1.38 -9.12 -2.82
CA ALA A 47 2.30 -9.57 -1.77
C ALA A 47 2.71 -8.42 -0.83
N CYS A 48 2.97 -7.22 -1.35
CA CYS A 48 3.23 -6.02 -0.52
C CYS A 48 2.02 -5.64 0.35
N LEU A 49 0.81 -5.77 -0.19
CA LEU A 49 -0.43 -5.43 0.50
C LEU A 49 -0.89 -6.51 1.50
N SER A 50 -0.17 -7.64 1.58
CA SER A 50 -0.52 -8.82 2.37
C SER A 50 -1.90 -9.37 2.00
N HIS A 51 -2.28 -9.25 0.74
CA HIS A 51 -3.53 -9.78 0.23
C HIS A 51 -3.40 -11.28 -0.05
N ILE A 52 -4.46 -12.01 0.28
CA ILE A 52 -4.57 -13.43 -0.04
C ILE A 52 -5.10 -13.53 -1.47
N ILE A 53 -4.23 -13.84 -2.43
CA ILE A 53 -4.64 -14.04 -3.83
C ILE A 53 -5.62 -15.22 -3.87
N ALA A 54 -6.85 -14.99 -4.34
CA ALA A 54 -7.93 -15.99 -4.33
C ALA A 54 -7.75 -17.10 -5.39
N ASP A 55 -6.92 -16.86 -6.41
CA ASP A 55 -6.65 -17.80 -7.48
C ASP A 55 -5.81 -19.00 -6.97
N GLN A 56 -6.50 -20.12 -6.74
CA GLN A 56 -5.89 -21.37 -6.28
C GLN A 56 -4.91 -21.95 -7.31
N THR A 57 -5.15 -21.74 -8.61
CA THR A 57 -4.27 -22.21 -9.68
C THR A 57 -2.94 -21.46 -9.64
N ARG A 58 -2.98 -20.12 -9.56
CA ARG A 58 -1.74 -19.32 -9.44
C ARG A 58 -0.94 -19.68 -8.19
N LYS A 59 -1.61 -19.84 -7.04
CA LYS A 59 -0.96 -20.25 -5.79
C LYS A 59 -0.29 -21.62 -5.85
N ALA A 60 -0.85 -22.56 -6.61
CA ALA A 60 -0.27 -23.89 -6.73
C ALA A 60 1.11 -23.88 -7.41
N TYR A 61 1.31 -22.98 -8.39
CA TYR A 61 2.54 -22.89 -9.18
C TYR A 61 3.51 -21.80 -8.70
N ASN A 62 3.00 -20.72 -8.11
CA ASN A 62 3.80 -19.60 -7.63
C ASN A 62 3.96 -19.67 -6.10
N ARG A 63 5.11 -20.22 -5.67
CA ARG A 63 5.52 -20.30 -4.26
C ARG A 63 6.47 -19.19 -3.83
N SER A 64 6.70 -18.20 -4.68
CA SER A 64 7.56 -17.07 -4.37
C SER A 64 6.86 -16.12 -3.40
N ASP A 65 7.60 -15.62 -2.41
CA ASP A 65 7.16 -14.52 -1.55
C ASP A 65 7.58 -13.14 -2.10
N TYR A 66 8.29 -13.14 -3.25
CA TYR A 66 8.78 -11.97 -3.96
C TYR A 66 9.62 -11.03 -3.11
N PHE A 67 10.34 -11.54 -2.11
CA PHE A 67 10.98 -10.71 -1.09
C PHE A 67 11.85 -9.58 -1.69
N GLU A 68 12.76 -9.91 -2.60
CA GLU A 68 13.65 -8.92 -3.24
C GLU A 68 12.87 -7.87 -4.04
N GLN A 69 11.87 -8.29 -4.84
CA GLN A 69 11.04 -7.36 -5.60
C GLN A 69 10.20 -6.47 -4.68
N ARG A 70 9.74 -6.99 -3.54
CA ARG A 70 8.98 -6.22 -2.57
C ARG A 70 9.81 -5.11 -1.94
N ILE A 71 11.12 -5.30 -1.75
CA ILE A 71 12.01 -4.24 -1.26
C ILE A 71 12.01 -3.06 -2.24
N GLU A 72 12.24 -3.34 -3.53
CA GLU A 72 12.27 -2.32 -4.57
C GLU A 72 10.91 -1.60 -4.71
N VAL A 73 9.82 -2.36 -4.74
CA VAL A 73 8.47 -1.81 -4.85
C VAL A 73 8.11 -0.92 -3.66
N MET A 74 8.47 -1.34 -2.44
CA MET A 74 8.24 -0.53 -1.25
C MET A 74 9.08 0.74 -1.23
N GLN A 75 10.30 0.71 -1.78
CA GLN A 75 11.11 1.92 -1.97
C GLN A 75 10.45 2.88 -2.96
N GLN A 76 10.01 2.39 -4.13
CA GLN A 76 9.31 3.22 -5.12
C GLN A 76 8.04 3.87 -4.57
N TRP A 77 7.30 3.15 -3.71
CA TRP A 77 6.16 3.70 -2.98
C TRP A 77 6.58 4.80 -2.00
N GLY A 78 7.65 4.57 -1.21
CA GLY A 78 8.22 5.55 -0.30
C GLY A 78 8.61 6.85 -1.01
N ASP A 79 9.34 6.74 -2.13
CA ASP A 79 9.78 7.88 -2.93
C ASP A 79 8.58 8.68 -3.47
N TYR A 80 7.50 8.01 -3.87
CA TYR A 80 6.27 8.69 -4.27
C TYR A 80 5.65 9.49 -3.13
N VAL A 81 5.53 8.89 -1.94
CA VAL A 81 4.98 9.56 -0.75
C VAL A 81 5.83 10.80 -0.39
N GLU A 82 7.15 10.68 -0.42
CA GLU A 82 8.07 11.79 -0.14
C GLU A 82 7.89 12.93 -1.15
N ARG A 83 7.84 12.61 -2.45
CA ARG A 83 7.58 13.61 -3.51
C ARG A 83 6.25 14.34 -3.32
N CYS A 84 5.19 13.63 -2.93
CA CYS A 84 3.89 14.24 -2.62
C CYS A 84 3.95 15.17 -1.41
N SER A 85 4.76 14.84 -0.39
CA SER A 85 4.93 15.68 0.78
C SER A 85 5.68 16.97 0.46
N ILE A 86 6.71 16.91 -0.39
CA ILE A 86 7.50 18.09 -0.77
C ILE A 86 6.65 19.08 -1.58
N LYS A 87 5.86 18.58 -2.54
CA LYS A 87 4.94 19.42 -3.33
C LYS A 87 3.86 20.13 -2.52
N SER A 88 3.55 19.66 -1.31
CA SER A 88 2.58 20.31 -0.43
C SER A 88 3.16 21.51 0.34
N THR A 89 4.47 21.75 0.27
CA THR A 89 5.19 22.78 1.07
C THR A 89 5.65 23.98 0.23
N LEU A 90 5.40 23.94 -1.09
CA LEU A 90 5.59 25.05 -2.04
C LEU A 90 4.23 25.59 -2.47
#